data_AF-H1FXC4-F1
#
_entry.id   AF-H1FXC4-F1
#
_cell.length_a   1.000
_cell.length_b   1.000
_cell.length_c   1.000
_cell.angle_alpha   90.00
_cell.angle_beta   90.00
_cell.angle_gamma   90.00
#
_symmetry.space_group_name_H-M   'P 1'
#
loop_
_entity.id
_entity.type
_entity.pdbx_description
1 polymer ?
#
loop_
_entity_poly.entity_id
_entity_poly.type
_entity_poly.pdbx_seq_one_letter_code
_entity_poly.pdbx_strand_id
1 'polypeptide(L)'
;MKTPTNVQGMDANAMDGVYNEAILFFIIFATMSIISLIISKRNAKKYEQEHSIKERKDAKIKDELIQKHLNSSSIKIMGKKTKNEELLNKLNNGAINKEEYKILKDHLDSI
;
A
#
# COMPACT_ATOMS: atom_id res chain seq x y z
N MET A 1 19.91 -52.52 42.42
CA MET A 1 19.54 -52.95 41.06
C MET A 1 19.77 -51.77 40.12
N LYS A 2 20.71 -51.88 39.18
CA LYS A 2 20.89 -50.91 38.09
C LYS A 2 20.12 -51.46 36.89
N THR A 3 19.14 -50.73 36.40
CA THR A 3 18.50 -51.00 35.11
C THR A 3 19.56 -50.86 34.01
N PRO A 4 19.76 -51.87 33.14
CA PRO A 4 20.57 -51.66 31.96
C PRO A 4 19.77 -50.75 31.01
N THR A 5 20.32 -49.58 30.73
CA THR A 5 19.89 -48.72 29.61
C THR A 5 19.98 -49.56 28.34
N ASN A 6 18.82 -49.97 27.84
CA ASN A 6 18.68 -50.67 26.57
C ASN A 6 18.94 -49.68 25.43
N VAL A 7 20.22 -49.41 25.16
CA VAL A 7 20.67 -48.83 23.88
C VAL A 7 20.86 -50.01 22.92
N GLN A 8 19.75 -50.67 22.58
CA GLN A 8 19.70 -51.60 21.46
C GLN A 8 19.70 -50.78 20.17
N GLY A 9 20.62 -51.17 19.29
CA GLY A 9 21.05 -50.48 18.07
C GLY A 9 19.97 -49.69 17.35
N MET A 10 20.20 -48.39 17.23
CA MET A 10 19.60 -47.59 16.18
C MET A 10 20.21 -48.08 14.86
N ASP A 11 19.42 -48.81 14.09
CA ASP A 11 19.82 -49.40 12.81
C ASP A 11 20.40 -48.28 11.91
N ALA A 12 21.63 -48.43 11.43
CA ALA A 12 22.29 -47.39 10.62
C ALA A 12 21.47 -47.04 9.36
N ASN A 13 20.71 -48.02 8.86
CA ASN A 13 19.78 -47.85 7.73
C ASN A 13 18.56 -46.99 8.06
N ALA A 14 18.16 -46.91 9.34
CA ALA A 14 17.07 -46.06 9.79
C ALA A 14 17.49 -44.59 9.87
N MET A 15 18.77 -44.32 10.18
CA MET A 15 19.30 -42.96 10.20
C MET A 15 19.40 -42.36 8.80
N ASP A 16 19.89 -43.13 7.82
CA ASP A 16 20.01 -42.65 6.43
C ASP A 16 18.66 -42.29 5.82
N GLY A 17 17.60 -43.04 6.15
CA GLY A 17 16.22 -42.71 5.77
C GLY A 17 15.75 -41.37 6.35
N VAL A 18 15.99 -41.15 7.65
CA VAL A 18 15.64 -39.89 8.33
C VAL A 18 16.44 -38.71 7.79
N TYR A 19 17.73 -38.89 7.51
CA TYR A 19 18.56 -37.84 6.90
C TYR A 19 18.08 -37.48 5.49
N ASN A 20 17.74 -38.47 4.66
CA ASN A 20 17.19 -38.21 3.33
C ASN A 20 15.84 -37.50 3.37
N GLU A 21 14.94 -37.90 4.27
CA GLU A 21 13.65 -37.23 4.45
C GLU A 21 13.82 -35.78 4.93
N ALA A 22 14.73 -35.54 5.89
CA ALA A 22 15.04 -34.21 6.37
C ALA A 22 15.61 -33.31 5.25
N ILE A 23 16.55 -33.83 4.45
CA ILE A 23 17.13 -33.10 3.31
C ILE A 23 16.05 -32.74 2.30
N LEU A 24 15.17 -33.67 1.94
CA LEU A 24 14.06 -33.42 1.02
C LEU A 24 13.10 -32.36 1.57
N PHE A 25 12.79 -32.41 2.87
CA PHE A 25 11.96 -31.39 3.52
C PHE A 25 12.60 -30.01 3.43
N PHE A 26 13.89 -29.88 3.73
CA PHE A 26 14.60 -28.60 3.64
C PHE A 26 14.69 -28.08 2.20
N ILE A 27 14.89 -28.96 1.22
CA ILE A 27 14.91 -28.56 -0.20
C ILE A 27 13.54 -28.04 -0.64
N ILE A 28 12.45 -28.74 -0.29
CA ILE A 28 11.08 -28.31 -0.63
C ILE A 28 10.76 -27.00 0.11
N PHE A 29 11.12 -26.88 1.39
CA PHE A 29 10.89 -25.67 2.16
C PHE A 29 11.67 -24.48 1.60
N ALA A 30 12.95 -24.67 1.27
CA ALA A 30 13.79 -23.62 0.70
C ALA A 30 13.29 -23.17 -0.67
N THR A 31 12.90 -24.11 -1.54
CA THR A 31 12.34 -23.78 -2.86
C THR A 31 11.03 -23.00 -2.76
N MET A 32 10.10 -23.45 -1.92
CA MET A 32 8.85 -22.73 -1.68
C MET A 32 9.08 -21.34 -1.05
N SER A 33 10.04 -21.24 -0.13
CA SER A 33 10.42 -19.97 0.49
C SER A 33 10.98 -18.97 -0.54
N ILE A 34 11.88 -19.42 -1.41
CA ILE A 34 12.46 -18.59 -2.48
C ILE A 34 11.37 -18.12 -3.45
N ILE A 35 10.49 -19.03 -3.89
CA ILE A 35 9.38 -18.70 -4.80
C ILE A 35 8.45 -17.67 -4.14
N SER A 36 8.10 -17.85 -2.86
CA SER A 36 7.28 -16.92 -2.09
C SER A 36 7.94 -15.54 -1.99
N LEU A 37 9.25 -15.47 -1.73
CA LEU A 37 10.00 -14.21 -1.68
C LEU A 37 10.02 -13.50 -3.04
N ILE A 38 10.17 -14.24 -4.15
CA ILE A 38 10.17 -13.68 -5.51
C ILE A 38 8.78 -13.12 -5.85
N ILE A 39 7.71 -13.89 -5.62
CA ILE A 39 6.34 -13.46 -5.89
C ILE A 39 5.97 -12.27 -5.00
N SER A 40 6.29 -12.32 -3.72
CA SER A 40 6.05 -11.23 -2.76
C SER A 40 6.75 -9.94 -3.18
N LYS A 41 8.04 -9.99 -3.54
CA LYS A 41 8.77 -8.82 -4.05
C LYS A 41 8.20 -8.30 -5.36
N ARG A 42 7.77 -9.18 -6.26
CA ARG A 42 7.17 -8.78 -7.55
C ARG A 42 5.81 -8.12 -7.37
N ASN A 43 4.98 -8.63 -6.46
CA ASN A 43 3.70 -8.02 -6.12
C ASN A 43 3.88 -6.71 -5.37
N ALA A 44 4.79 -6.63 -4.39
CA ALA A 44 5.10 -5.40 -3.68
C ALA A 44 5.54 -4.28 -4.63
N LYS A 45 6.41 -4.60 -5.62
CA LYS A 45 6.80 -3.63 -6.65
C LYS A 45 5.63 -3.16 -7.52
N LYS A 46 4.70 -4.05 -7.87
CA LYS A 46 3.47 -3.66 -8.60
C LYS A 46 2.59 -2.73 -7.75
N TYR A 47 2.43 -3.02 -6.46
CA TYR A 47 1.66 -2.15 -5.56
C TYR A 47 2.33 -0.80 -5.30
N GLU A 48 3.66 -0.73 -5.22
CA GLU A 48 4.39 0.55 -5.15
C GLU A 48 4.30 1.37 -6.44
N GLN A 49 4.23 0.70 -7.60
CA GLN A 49 4.10 1.36 -8.91
C GLN A 49 2.67 1.82 -9.23
N GLU A 50 1.64 1.06 -8.85
CA GLU A 50 0.24 1.39 -9.16
C GLU A 50 -0.35 2.46 -8.23
N HIS A 51 0.20 2.61 -7.03
CA HIS A 51 -0.19 3.69 -6.12
C HIS A 51 1.05 4.18 -5.36
N SER A 52 1.87 4.98 -6.03
CA SER A 52 3.00 5.58 -5.35
C SER A 52 2.46 6.34 -4.12
N ILE A 53 3.13 6.23 -2.97
CA ILE A 53 2.74 6.91 -1.73
C ILE A 53 2.54 8.42 -1.99
N LYS A 54 3.26 8.96 -2.98
CA LYS A 54 3.17 10.34 -3.44
C LYS A 54 1.80 10.65 -4.07
N GLU A 55 1.31 9.81 -4.99
CA GLU A 55 -0.02 9.98 -5.59
C GLU A 55 -1.15 9.90 -4.57
N ARG A 56 -1.04 9.00 -3.58
CA ARG A 56 -2.02 8.91 -2.49
C ARG A 56 -2.00 10.16 -1.59
N LYS A 57 -0.83 10.70 -1.31
CA LYS A 57 -0.68 11.95 -0.55
C LYS A 57 -1.23 13.13 -1.33
N ASP A 58 -0.91 13.22 -2.62
CA ASP A 58 -1.37 14.31 -3.48
C ASP A 58 -2.90 14.26 -3.68
N ALA A 59 -3.48 13.08 -3.85
CA ALA A 59 -4.94 12.90 -3.91
C ALA A 59 -5.61 13.34 -2.59
N LYS A 60 -5.04 12.96 -1.44
CA LYS A 60 -5.58 13.37 -0.14
C LYS A 60 -5.52 14.88 0.08
N ILE A 61 -4.41 15.53 -0.30
CA ILE A 61 -4.27 16.98 -0.21
C ILE A 61 -5.29 17.69 -1.10
N LYS A 62 -5.51 17.18 -2.33
CA LYS A 62 -6.55 17.69 -3.24
C LYS A 62 -7.94 17.55 -2.64
N ASP A 63 -8.28 16.39 -2.08
CA ASP A 63 -9.57 16.17 -1.44
C ASP A 63 -9.78 17.07 -0.22
N GLU A 64 -8.76 17.27 0.62
CA GLU A 64 -8.82 18.18 1.77
C GLU A 64 -9.03 19.64 1.33
N LEU A 65 -8.33 20.10 0.29
CA LEU A 65 -8.52 21.43 -0.30
C LEU A 65 -9.93 21.61 -0.85
N ILE A 66 -10.43 20.61 -1.59
CA ILE A 66 -11.78 20.61 -2.14
C ILE A 66 -12.80 20.66 -1.01
N GLN A 67 -12.72 19.81 0.01
CA GLN A 67 -13.69 19.82 1.10
C GLN A 67 -13.68 21.15 1.87
N LYS A 68 -12.49 21.73 2.08
CA LYS A 68 -12.33 22.98 2.82
C LYS A 68 -12.88 24.20 2.07
N HIS A 69 -12.68 24.26 0.75
CA HIS A 69 -13.01 25.45 -0.05
C HIS A 69 -14.25 25.30 -0.93
N LEU A 70 -14.61 24.07 -1.28
CA LEU A 70 -15.67 23.66 -2.20
C LEU A 70 -16.55 22.58 -1.57
N ASN A 71 -17.41 22.99 -0.64
CA ASN A 71 -18.46 22.10 -0.15
C ASN A 71 -19.54 21.94 -1.23
N SER A 72 -19.88 20.69 -1.59
CA SER A 72 -20.89 20.39 -2.62
C SER A 72 -22.25 21.03 -2.34
N SER A 73 -22.64 21.12 -1.07
CA SER A 73 -23.85 21.83 -0.64
C SER A 73 -23.75 23.34 -0.90
N SER A 74 -22.58 23.94 -0.65
CA SER A 74 -22.37 25.37 -0.92
C SER A 74 -22.43 25.70 -2.42
N ILE A 75 -21.93 24.79 -3.27
CA ILE A 75 -22.00 24.95 -4.73
C ILE A 75 -23.44 24.85 -5.22
N LYS A 76 -24.23 23.89 -4.70
CA LYS A 76 -25.65 23.75 -5.03
C LYS A 76 -26.49 24.96 -4.62
N ILE A 77 -26.18 25.60 -3.49
CA ILE A 77 -26.92 26.74 -2.97
C ILE A 77 -26.51 28.06 -3.64
N MET A 78 -25.21 28.28 -3.81
CA MET A 78 -24.65 29.58 -4.23
C MET A 78 -24.42 29.68 -5.75
N GLY A 79 -24.35 28.54 -6.43
CA GLY A 79 -24.08 28.44 -7.86
C GLY A 79 -22.58 28.50 -8.20
N LYS A 80 -22.22 27.83 -9.31
CA LYS A 80 -20.85 27.69 -9.81
C LYS A 80 -20.16 29.02 -10.09
N LYS A 81 -20.89 30.01 -10.64
CA LYS A 81 -20.35 31.35 -10.98
C LYS A 81 -19.89 32.12 -9.74
N THR A 82 -20.75 32.24 -8.75
CA THR A 82 -20.47 32.95 -7.49
C THR A 82 -19.31 32.29 -6.74
N LYS A 83 -19.22 30.95 -6.77
CA LYS A 83 -18.12 30.22 -6.14
C LYS A 83 -16.79 30.44 -6.85
N ASN A 84 -16.80 30.55 -8.18
CA ASN A 84 -15.63 30.90 -8.97
C ASN A 84 -15.10 32.30 -8.63
N GLU A 85 -15.99 33.28 -8.43
CA GLU A 85 -15.62 34.62 -7.98
C GLU A 85 -15.03 34.61 -6.56
N GLU A 86 -15.60 33.81 -5.64
CA GLU A 86 -15.06 33.64 -4.29
C GLU A 86 -13.64 33.04 -4.32
N LEU A 87 -13.41 32.02 -5.16
CA LEU A 87 -12.07 31.45 -5.36
C LEU A 87 -11.09 32.46 -5.93
N LEU A 88 -11.51 33.28 -6.89
CA LEU A 88 -10.67 34.33 -7.48
C LEU A 88 -10.30 35.39 -6.44
N ASN A 89 -11.25 35.79 -5.59
CA ASN A 89 -11.00 36.72 -4.49
C ASN A 89 -10.02 36.13 -3.46
N LYS A 90 -10.13 34.83 -3.15
CA LYS A 90 -9.17 34.15 -2.27
C LYS A 90 -7.76 34.11 -2.86
N LEU A 91 -7.62 33.93 -4.18
CA LEU A 91 -6.34 34.00 -4.88
C LEU A 91 -5.74 35.41 -4.80
N ASN A 92 -6.56 36.43 -5.07
CA ASN A 92 -6.13 37.83 -5.05
C ASN A 92 -5.72 38.30 -3.64
N ASN A 93 -6.39 37.77 -2.61
CA ASN A 93 -6.07 38.07 -1.21
C ASN A 93 -4.92 37.23 -0.65
N GLY A 94 -4.31 36.35 -1.45
CA GLY A 94 -3.23 35.46 -1.02
C GLY A 94 -3.66 34.36 -0.05
N ALA A 95 -4.97 34.13 0.11
CA ALA A 95 -5.51 33.09 0.98
C ALA A 95 -5.35 31.68 0.39
N ILE A 96 -5.18 31.59 -0.94
CA ILE A 96 -4.82 30.38 -1.67
C ILE A 96 -3.77 30.73 -2.72
N ASN A 97 -2.93 29.77 -3.09
CA ASN A 97 -1.91 29.93 -4.13
C ASN A 97 -2.46 29.60 -5.54
N LYS A 98 -1.66 29.85 -6.59
CA LYS A 98 -2.05 29.62 -7.99
C LYS A 98 -2.31 28.13 -8.31
N GLU A 99 -1.56 27.23 -7.69
CA GLU A 99 -1.70 25.78 -7.92
C GLU A 99 -2.97 25.24 -7.26
N GLU A 100 -3.24 25.65 -6.03
CA GLU A 100 -4.48 25.38 -5.29
C GLU A 100 -5.69 25.93 -6.02
N TYR A 101 -5.62 27.18 -6.50
CA TYR A 101 -6.70 27.77 -7.30
C TYR A 101 -6.98 26.93 -8.55
N LYS A 102 -5.94 26.48 -9.26
CA LYS A 102 -6.10 25.64 -10.45
C LYS A 102 -6.81 24.32 -10.12
N ILE A 103 -6.37 23.62 -9.07
CA ILE A 103 -7.00 22.36 -8.61
C ILE A 103 -8.49 22.59 -8.27
N LEU A 104 -8.77 23.64 -7.51
CA LEU A 104 -10.15 23.97 -7.09
C LEU A 104 -11.02 24.35 -8.29
N LYS A 105 -10.48 25.11 -9.24
CA LYS A 105 -11.18 25.50 -10.47
C LYS A 105 -11.47 24.29 -11.35
N ASP A 106 -10.46 23.45 -11.61
CA ASP A 106 -10.63 22.24 -12.42
C ASP A 106 -11.69 21.31 -11.81
N HIS A 107 -11.71 21.18 -10.48
CA HIS A 107 -12.75 20.40 -9.80
C HIS A 107 -14.13 21.04 -9.90
N LEU A 108 -14.23 22.35 -9.66
CA LEU A 108 -15.50 23.08 -9.79
C LEU A 108 -16.04 23.02 -11.24
N ASP A 109 -15.16 23.02 -12.23
CA ASP A 109 -15.52 22.90 -13.65
C ASP A 109 -16.00 21.48 -14.01
N SER A 110 -15.51 20.45 -13.31
CA SER A 110 -15.94 19.05 -13.46
C SER A 110 -17.29 18.69 -12.81
N ILE A 111 -17.78 19.53 -11.88
CA ILE A 111 -19.11 19.44 -11.26
C ILE A 111 -20.15 20.14 -12.14
#